data_AF-A0A434V1D1-F1
#
_entry.id   AF-A0A434V1D1-F1
#
_cell.length_a   1.000
_cell.length_b   1.000
_cell.length_c   1.000
_cell.angle_alpha   90.00
_cell.angle_beta   90.00
_cell.angle_gamma   90.00
#
_symmetry.space_group_name_H-M   'P 1'
#
loop_
_entity.id
_entity.type
_entity.pdbx_description
1 polymer ?
#
loop_
_entity_poly.entity_id
_entity_poly.type
_entity_poly.pdbx_seq_one_letter_code
_entity_poly.pdbx_strand_id
1 'polypeptide(L)'
;IEADEQGVIAMRWRDAGGREHVTRCDMIGMGWHLRAETHLADVVGCAFAYDAQWRQWLPKADAMGRAGNGVYLAGDGVRLLGADGAEIAGRLAAAACLADLGQPAPSASTDLSELARLERFARGLARAFPWPEAMARVLPDDAIVCRCENVTAGDIRHGVAFGGCEANRVKSLSRVGMGRCQGRY
;
A
#
# COMPACT_ATOMS: atom_id res chain seq x y z
N ILE A 1 4.87 -1.13 -23.65
CA ILE A 1 5.21 0.31 -23.77
C ILE A 1 6.26 0.40 -24.85
N GLU A 2 6.08 1.28 -25.82
CA GLU A 2 7.11 1.57 -26.83
C GLU A 2 7.90 2.80 -26.38
N ALA A 3 9.21 2.70 -26.44
CA ALA A 3 10.12 3.78 -26.09
C ALA A 3 11.33 3.79 -27.02
N ASP A 4 11.90 4.97 -27.24
CA ASP A 4 13.17 5.20 -27.91
C ASP A 4 14.20 5.82 -26.94
N GLU A 5 15.28 6.40 -27.47
CA GLU A 5 16.31 7.05 -26.66
C GLU A 5 15.81 8.31 -25.91
N GLN A 6 14.72 8.93 -26.37
CA GLN A 6 14.15 10.15 -25.81
C GLN A 6 13.04 9.87 -24.79
N GLY A 7 12.39 8.70 -24.87
CA GLY A 7 11.40 8.28 -23.89
C GLY A 7 10.27 7.46 -24.49
N VAL A 8 9.09 7.51 -23.85
CA VAL A 8 7.90 6.80 -24.32
C VAL A 8 7.40 7.45 -25.60
N ILE A 9 6.99 6.64 -26.59
CA ILE A 9 6.41 7.13 -27.85
C ILE A 9 5.01 6.57 -28.13
N ALA A 10 4.66 5.43 -27.50
CA ALA A 10 3.34 4.84 -27.60
C ALA A 10 3.04 3.81 -26.50
N MET A 11 1.75 3.57 -26.30
CA MET A 11 1.22 2.44 -25.53
C MET A 11 0.53 1.44 -26.46
N ARG A 12 0.97 0.18 -26.39
CA ARG A 12 0.23 -0.97 -26.95
C ARG A 12 -0.72 -1.53 -25.90
N TRP A 13 -1.97 -1.75 -26.29
CA TRP A 13 -2.98 -2.36 -25.42
C TRP A 13 -3.94 -3.24 -26.23
N ARG A 14 -4.65 -4.14 -25.56
CA ARG A 14 -5.66 -5.00 -26.19
C ARG A 14 -7.04 -4.62 -25.68
N ASP A 15 -8.00 -4.51 -26.58
CA ASP A 15 -9.40 -4.36 -26.20
C ASP A 15 -9.99 -5.68 -25.68
N ALA A 16 -11.23 -5.64 -25.20
CA ALA A 16 -11.93 -6.83 -24.70
C ALA A 16 -12.12 -7.93 -25.76
N GLY A 17 -12.03 -7.59 -27.06
CA GLY A 17 -12.07 -8.55 -28.18
C GLY A 17 -10.69 -9.09 -28.56
N GLY A 18 -9.64 -8.73 -27.83
CA GLY A 18 -8.26 -9.18 -28.08
C GLY A 18 -7.54 -8.46 -29.22
N ARG A 19 -8.17 -7.46 -29.84
CA ARG A 19 -7.54 -6.67 -30.91
C ARG A 19 -6.48 -5.76 -30.30
N GLU A 20 -5.32 -5.71 -30.94
CA GLU A 20 -4.24 -4.82 -30.53
C GLU A 20 -4.48 -3.40 -31.04
N HIS A 21 -4.25 -2.45 -30.16
CA HIS A 21 -4.33 -1.02 -30.40
C HIS A 21 -3.00 -0.37 -30.05
N VAL A 22 -2.67 0.70 -30.76
CA VAL A 22 -1.51 1.56 -30.49
C VAL A 22 -2.01 2.97 -30.27
N THR A 23 -1.70 3.55 -29.12
CA THR A 23 -1.98 4.95 -28.80
C THR A 23 -0.66 5.69 -28.69
N ARG A 24 -0.42 6.68 -29.56
CA ARG A 24 0.76 7.54 -29.48
C ARG A 24 0.68 8.43 -28.24
N CYS A 25 1.75 8.48 -27.47
CA CYS A 25 1.88 9.30 -26.27
C CYS A 25 3.36 9.49 -25.95
N ASP A 26 3.70 10.60 -25.31
CA ASP A 26 5.04 10.93 -24.81
C ASP A 26 5.22 10.54 -23.32
N MET A 27 4.13 10.20 -22.65
CA MET A 27 4.11 9.80 -21.24
C MET A 27 2.99 8.78 -20.96
N ILE A 28 3.25 7.88 -20.00
CA ILE A 28 2.24 6.96 -19.46
C ILE A 28 2.21 7.11 -17.94
N GLY A 29 1.07 7.51 -17.41
CA GLY A 29 0.78 7.46 -15.97
C GLY A 29 0.29 6.06 -15.59
N MET A 30 0.97 5.44 -14.64
CA MET A 30 0.62 4.11 -14.12
C MET A 30 0.36 4.20 -12.62
N GLY A 31 -0.74 3.63 -12.16
CA GLY A 31 -1.06 3.51 -10.74
C GLY A 31 -1.64 2.14 -10.46
N TRP A 32 -0.92 1.31 -9.71
CA TRP A 32 -1.41 0.02 -9.23
C TRP A 32 -1.56 0.05 -7.73
N HIS A 33 -2.80 0.17 -7.29
CA HIS A 33 -3.19 0.15 -5.89
C HIS A 33 -2.55 1.27 -5.06
N LEU A 34 -3.05 1.41 -3.85
CA LEU A 34 -2.45 2.22 -2.81
C LEU A 34 -2.04 1.27 -1.69
N ARG A 35 -0.96 1.62 -0.99
CA ARG A 35 -0.50 0.94 0.22
C ARG A 35 -0.38 2.00 1.31
N ALA A 36 -0.82 1.67 2.52
CA ALA A 36 -0.63 2.56 3.66
C ALA A 36 0.87 2.70 3.94
N GLU A 37 1.35 3.91 4.22
CA GLU A 37 2.72 4.11 4.74
C GLU A 37 2.67 3.92 6.25
N THR A 38 3.18 2.78 6.72
CA THR A 38 3.03 2.33 8.11
C THR A 38 4.34 2.34 8.88
N HIS A 39 5.42 2.89 8.31
CA HIS A 39 6.75 2.82 8.92
C HIS A 39 6.83 3.58 10.25
N LEU A 40 6.18 4.74 10.35
CA LEU A 40 6.14 5.48 11.62
C LEU A 40 5.43 4.68 12.72
N ALA A 41 4.34 3.98 12.38
CA ALA A 41 3.63 3.13 13.33
C ALA A 41 4.51 1.95 13.81
N ASP A 42 5.32 1.39 12.91
CA ASP A 42 6.29 0.33 13.26
C ASP A 42 7.40 0.86 14.19
N VAL A 43 8.00 2.01 13.85
CA VAL A 43 9.07 2.63 14.65
C VAL A 43 8.63 2.97 16.08
N VAL A 44 7.37 3.38 16.28
CA VAL A 44 6.84 3.66 17.63
C VAL A 44 6.31 2.42 18.36
N GLY A 45 6.46 1.23 17.75
CA GLY A 45 6.13 -0.04 18.39
C GLY A 45 4.64 -0.38 18.41
N CYS A 46 3.85 0.13 17.48
CA CYS A 46 2.46 -0.28 17.34
C CYS A 46 2.35 -1.78 17.03
N ALA A 47 1.27 -2.42 17.50
CA ALA A 47 0.97 -3.78 17.09
C ALA A 47 0.40 -3.80 15.65
N PHE A 48 0.66 -4.86 14.90
CA PHE A 48 0.18 -5.03 13.52
C PHE A 48 -0.72 -6.26 13.35
N ALA A 49 -1.57 -6.22 12.35
CA ALA A 49 -2.32 -7.36 11.84
C ALA A 49 -2.23 -7.44 10.32
N TYR A 50 -2.19 -8.66 9.78
CA TYR A 50 -2.29 -8.85 8.34
C TYR A 50 -3.73 -8.66 7.88
N ASP A 51 -3.96 -7.69 7.01
CA ASP A 51 -5.23 -7.49 6.33
C ASP A 51 -5.23 -8.25 5.01
N ALA A 52 -6.07 -9.28 4.91
CA ALA A 52 -6.15 -10.14 3.73
C ALA A 52 -6.75 -9.44 2.50
N GLN A 53 -7.59 -8.43 2.70
CA GLN A 53 -8.24 -7.72 1.61
C GLN A 53 -7.25 -6.75 0.94
N TRP A 54 -6.51 -6.01 1.74
CA TRP A 54 -5.47 -5.10 1.27
C TRP A 54 -4.14 -5.82 0.99
N ARG A 55 -3.97 -7.06 1.46
CA ARG A 55 -2.72 -7.84 1.39
C ARG A 55 -1.52 -7.09 1.96
N GLN A 56 -1.73 -6.49 3.13
CA GLN A 56 -0.74 -5.64 3.79
C GLN A 56 -0.79 -5.85 5.32
N TRP A 57 0.35 -5.73 5.99
CA TRP A 57 0.41 -5.58 7.44
C TRP A 57 0.03 -4.14 7.82
N LEU A 58 -1.09 -3.97 8.52
CA LEU A 58 -1.59 -2.68 8.96
C LEU A 58 -1.51 -2.56 10.50
N PRO A 59 -1.27 -1.35 11.03
CA PRO A 59 -1.25 -1.14 12.47
C PRO A 59 -2.65 -1.36 13.07
N LYS A 60 -2.69 -1.93 14.26
CA LYS A 60 -3.92 -2.10 15.04
C LYS A 60 -4.23 -0.78 15.74
N ALA A 61 -5.44 -0.28 15.52
CA ALA A 61 -5.99 0.84 16.27
C ALA A 61 -7.49 0.62 16.53
N ASP A 62 -8.03 1.23 17.57
CA ASP A 62 -9.48 1.29 17.77
C ASP A 62 -10.16 2.20 16.72
N ALA A 63 -11.49 2.26 16.74
CA ALA A 63 -12.26 3.09 15.79
C ALA A 63 -11.94 4.60 15.92
N MET A 64 -11.40 5.03 17.06
CA MET A 64 -10.97 6.40 17.29
C MET A 64 -9.49 6.63 17.00
N GLY A 65 -8.73 5.60 16.61
CA GLY A 65 -7.31 5.71 16.28
C GLY A 65 -6.35 5.39 17.42
N ARG A 66 -6.79 4.91 18.59
CA ARG A 66 -5.87 4.53 19.68
C ARG A 66 -5.11 3.26 19.32
N ALA A 67 -3.78 3.33 19.33
CA ALA A 67 -2.89 2.19 19.07
C ALA A 67 -2.21 1.64 20.35
N GLY A 68 -2.56 2.19 21.52
CA GLY A 68 -1.95 1.85 22.82
C GLY A 68 -0.75 2.72 23.14
N ASN A 69 -0.26 2.66 24.39
CA ASN A 69 0.93 3.37 24.88
C ASN A 69 0.96 4.89 24.58
N GLY A 70 -0.21 5.55 24.58
CA GLY A 70 -0.32 6.98 24.26
C GLY A 70 -0.11 7.32 22.79
N VAL A 71 -0.12 6.33 21.90
CA VAL A 71 -0.02 6.52 20.44
C VAL A 71 -1.42 6.56 19.82
N TYR A 72 -1.64 7.57 18.99
CA TYR A 72 -2.86 7.75 18.20
C TYR A 72 -2.48 7.81 16.72
N LEU A 73 -3.20 7.06 15.90
CA LEU A 73 -2.97 6.98 14.47
C LEU A 73 -4.17 7.57 13.72
N ALA A 74 -3.89 8.28 12.63
CA ALA A 74 -4.90 8.89 11.78
C ALA A 74 -4.45 8.89 10.31
N GLY A 75 -5.37 9.20 9.41
CA GLY A 75 -5.08 9.28 7.99
C GLY A 75 -4.84 7.95 7.31
N ASP A 76 -4.25 8.03 6.12
CA ASP A 76 -3.97 6.86 5.26
C ASP A 76 -2.84 5.97 5.80
N GLY A 77 -2.11 6.41 6.84
CA GLY A 77 -1.16 5.58 7.58
C GLY A 77 -1.82 4.49 8.44
N VAL A 78 -3.14 4.55 8.63
CA VAL A 78 -3.94 3.50 9.29
C VAL A 78 -4.63 2.61 8.27
N ARG A 79 -5.33 3.25 7.33
CA ARG A 79 -6.16 2.59 6.31
C ARG A 79 -6.47 3.57 5.18
N LEU A 80 -6.65 3.04 3.98
CA LEU A 80 -6.86 3.82 2.77
C LEU A 80 -8.34 4.18 2.60
N LEU A 81 -8.75 5.34 3.10
CA LEU A 81 -10.13 5.81 3.04
C LEU A 81 -10.32 7.06 2.17
N GLY A 82 -9.24 7.61 1.63
CA GLY A 82 -9.25 8.87 0.89
C GLY A 82 -9.29 10.08 1.82
N ALA A 83 -9.27 11.28 1.22
CA ALA A 83 -9.10 12.54 1.94
C ALA A 83 -10.14 12.74 3.06
N ASP A 84 -11.44 12.56 2.78
CA ASP A 84 -12.50 12.71 3.78
C ASP A 84 -12.32 11.76 4.96
N GLY A 85 -11.95 10.51 4.67
CA GLY A 85 -11.71 9.50 5.70
C GLY A 85 -10.48 9.80 6.54
N ALA A 86 -9.44 10.37 5.92
CA ALA A 86 -8.24 10.80 6.61
C ALA A 86 -8.53 11.96 7.57
N GLU A 87 -9.33 12.95 7.16
CA GLU A 87 -9.76 14.06 8.01
C GLU A 87 -10.62 13.59 9.19
N ILE A 88 -11.61 12.73 8.93
CA ILE A 88 -12.45 12.13 9.98
C ILE A 88 -11.59 11.35 10.97
N ALA A 89 -10.66 10.52 10.49
CA ALA A 89 -9.74 9.78 11.35
C ALA A 89 -8.88 10.72 12.21
N GLY A 90 -8.44 11.86 11.67
CA GLY A 90 -7.73 12.89 12.42
C GLY A 90 -8.55 13.49 13.56
N ARG A 91 -9.82 13.85 13.29
CA ARG A 91 -10.73 14.36 14.33
C ARG A 91 -11.00 13.35 15.42
N LEU A 92 -11.20 12.08 15.04
CA LEU A 92 -11.43 11.00 15.99
C LEU A 92 -10.20 10.75 16.88
N ALA A 93 -9.00 10.73 16.30
CA ALA A 93 -7.75 10.58 17.05
C ALA A 93 -7.51 11.75 18.00
N ALA A 94 -7.80 12.98 17.58
CA ALA A 94 -7.72 14.16 18.43
C ALA A 94 -8.75 14.11 19.58
N ALA A 95 -10.00 13.73 19.29
CA ALA A 95 -11.03 13.58 20.31
C ALA A 95 -10.66 12.50 21.34
N ALA A 96 -10.07 11.39 20.88
CA ALA A 96 -9.57 10.34 21.75
C ALA A 96 -8.44 10.82 22.66
N CYS A 97 -7.45 11.52 22.09
CA CYS A 97 -6.34 12.08 22.85
C CYS A 97 -6.81 13.10 23.91
N LEU A 98 -7.71 14.02 23.54
CA LEU A 98 -8.28 14.97 24.49
C LEU A 98 -9.03 14.27 25.64
N ALA A 99 -9.86 13.28 25.30
CA ALA A 99 -10.60 12.52 26.30
C ALA A 99 -9.67 11.76 27.27
N ASP A 100 -8.62 11.13 26.75
CA ASP A 100 -7.66 10.37 27.56
C ASP A 100 -6.79 11.29 28.44
N LEU A 101 -6.59 12.55 28.03
CA LEU A 101 -5.96 13.61 28.83
C LEU A 101 -6.91 14.27 29.84
N GLY A 102 -8.18 13.86 29.90
CA GLY A 102 -9.19 14.48 30.76
C GLY A 102 -9.62 15.89 30.32
N GLN A 103 -9.37 16.26 29.07
CA GLN A 103 -9.77 17.54 28.50
C GLN A 103 -11.16 17.44 27.84
N PRO A 104 -11.88 18.57 27.69
CA PRO A 104 -13.10 18.60 26.90
C PRO A 104 -12.85 18.09 25.48
N ALA A 105 -13.58 17.06 25.07
CA ALA A 105 -13.48 16.43 23.75
C ALA A 105 -14.78 16.62 22.95
N PRO A 106 -14.70 16.85 21.64
CA PRO A 106 -15.89 16.91 20.79
C PRO A 106 -16.57 15.54 20.69
N SER A 107 -17.88 15.54 20.40
CA SER A 107 -18.61 14.29 20.16
C SER A 107 -18.09 13.56 18.93
N ALA A 108 -17.81 12.27 19.08
CA ALA A 108 -17.30 11.40 18.01
C ALA A 108 -18.41 10.71 17.19
N SER A 109 -19.69 10.82 17.59
CA SER A 109 -20.76 9.98 17.05
C SER A 109 -20.95 10.11 15.54
N THR A 110 -21.02 11.34 15.04
CA THR A 110 -21.20 11.62 13.61
C THR A 110 -19.98 11.14 12.82
N ASP A 111 -18.78 11.47 13.28
CA ASP A 111 -17.54 11.06 12.63
C ASP A 111 -17.40 9.52 12.58
N LEU A 112 -17.76 8.80 13.65
CA LEU A 112 -17.76 7.34 13.66
C LEU A 112 -18.75 6.74 12.64
N SER A 113 -19.93 7.34 12.48
CA SER A 113 -20.91 6.87 11.50
C SER A 113 -20.45 7.08 10.05
N GLU A 114 -19.85 8.23 9.75
CA GLU A 114 -19.31 8.53 8.42
C GLU A 114 -18.08 7.69 8.10
N LEU A 115 -17.21 7.48 9.09
CA LEU A 115 -16.06 6.60 8.97
C LEU A 115 -16.49 5.18 8.57
N ALA A 116 -17.49 4.63 9.25
CA ALA A 116 -18.03 3.30 8.93
C ALA A 116 -18.60 3.24 7.50
N ARG A 117 -19.18 4.33 6.98
CA ARG A 117 -19.65 4.43 5.59
C ARG A 117 -18.48 4.39 4.60
N LEU A 118 -17.44 5.18 4.86
CA LEU A 118 -16.23 5.22 4.03
C LEU A 118 -15.47 3.90 4.04
N GLU A 119 -15.40 3.21 5.18
CA GLU A 119 -14.82 1.87 5.26
C GLU A 119 -15.54 0.86 4.37
N ARG A 120 -16.87 0.87 4.36
CA ARG A 120 -17.65 -0.02 3.46
C ARG A 120 -17.34 0.28 2.00
N PHE A 121 -17.25 1.56 1.63
CA PHE A 121 -16.90 1.99 0.28
C PHE A 121 -15.48 1.54 -0.10
N ALA A 122 -14.49 1.78 0.75
CA ALA A 122 -13.11 1.37 0.54
C ALA A 122 -12.96 -0.15 0.38
N ARG A 123 -13.74 -0.95 1.15
CA ARG A 123 -13.80 -2.41 0.94
C ARG A 123 -14.38 -2.80 -0.42
N GLY A 124 -15.34 -2.04 -0.94
CA GLY A 124 -15.84 -2.22 -2.30
C GLY A 124 -14.76 -1.98 -3.35
N LEU A 125 -13.98 -0.88 -3.21
CA LEU A 125 -12.87 -0.57 -4.11
C LEU A 125 -11.79 -1.64 -4.09
N ALA A 126 -11.36 -2.12 -2.91
CA ALA A 126 -10.35 -3.17 -2.80
C ALA A 126 -10.77 -4.48 -3.47
N ARG A 127 -12.07 -4.76 -3.54
CA ARG A 127 -12.62 -5.93 -4.26
C ARG A 127 -12.70 -5.72 -5.76
N ALA A 128 -13.07 -4.51 -6.20
CA ALA A 128 -13.16 -4.15 -7.61
C ALA A 128 -11.78 -4.07 -8.29
N PHE A 129 -10.76 -3.64 -7.53
CA PHE A 129 -9.38 -3.52 -7.97
C PHE A 129 -8.49 -4.38 -7.06
N PRO A 130 -8.41 -5.70 -7.30
CA PRO A 130 -7.56 -6.60 -6.54
C PRO A 130 -6.11 -6.58 -7.05
N TRP A 131 -5.17 -6.92 -6.16
CA TRP A 131 -3.76 -7.08 -6.51
C TRP A 131 -3.59 -8.00 -7.73
N PRO A 132 -2.85 -7.59 -8.79
CA PRO A 132 -2.82 -8.29 -10.07
C PRO A 132 -1.86 -9.50 -10.01
N GLU A 133 -2.21 -10.49 -9.21
CA GLU A 133 -1.33 -11.62 -8.90
C GLU A 133 -0.93 -12.42 -10.15
N ALA A 134 -1.85 -12.63 -11.09
CA ALA A 134 -1.56 -13.31 -12.35
C ALA A 134 -0.48 -12.58 -13.17
N MET A 135 -0.56 -11.25 -13.22
CA MET A 135 0.44 -10.41 -13.91
C MET A 135 1.79 -10.48 -13.19
N ALA A 136 1.80 -10.38 -11.85
CA ALA A 136 3.03 -10.46 -11.06
C ALA A 136 3.72 -11.82 -11.21
N ARG A 137 2.97 -12.93 -11.31
CA ARG A 137 3.53 -14.28 -11.49
C ARG A 137 4.27 -14.45 -12.80
N VAL A 138 3.78 -13.82 -13.88
CA VAL A 138 4.32 -13.98 -15.25
C VAL A 138 5.35 -12.92 -15.62
N LEU A 139 5.80 -12.09 -14.67
CA LEU A 139 6.89 -11.15 -14.93
C LEU A 139 8.13 -11.89 -15.47
N PRO A 140 8.78 -11.39 -16.53
CA PRO A 140 9.97 -12.04 -17.05
C PRO A 140 11.11 -11.96 -16.02
N ASP A 141 12.08 -12.88 -16.10
CA ASP A 141 13.15 -12.97 -15.11
C ASP A 141 14.01 -11.70 -15.04
N ASP A 142 14.16 -10.98 -16.14
CA ASP A 142 14.92 -9.73 -16.25
C ASP A 142 14.13 -8.49 -15.76
N ALA A 143 12.86 -8.64 -15.38
CA ALA A 143 12.06 -7.53 -14.86
C ALA A 143 12.65 -7.01 -13.55
N ILE A 144 13.02 -5.74 -13.50
CA ILE A 144 13.49 -5.08 -12.27
C ILE A 144 12.34 -4.94 -11.27
N VAL A 145 12.50 -5.55 -10.09
CA VAL A 145 11.56 -5.47 -8.97
C VAL A 145 12.04 -4.48 -7.92
N CYS A 146 13.36 -4.39 -7.67
CA CYS A 146 13.92 -3.36 -6.78
C CYS A 146 14.95 -2.52 -7.52
N ARG A 147 14.57 -1.30 -7.91
CA ARG A 147 15.46 -0.40 -8.65
C ARG A 147 16.67 0.06 -7.84
N CYS A 148 16.52 0.25 -6.53
CA CYS A 148 17.64 0.73 -5.70
C CYS A 148 18.80 -0.25 -5.62
N GLU A 149 18.52 -1.54 -5.60
CA GLU A 149 19.53 -2.62 -5.51
C GLU A 149 19.72 -3.34 -6.86
N ASN A 150 19.03 -2.88 -7.91
CA ASN A 150 18.99 -3.48 -9.24
C ASN A 150 18.62 -4.98 -9.25
N VAL A 151 17.67 -5.37 -8.40
CA VAL A 151 17.23 -6.76 -8.22
C VAL A 151 16.11 -7.07 -9.19
N THR A 152 16.25 -8.17 -9.92
CA THR A 152 15.27 -8.66 -10.88
C THR A 152 14.29 -9.66 -10.27
N ALA A 153 13.21 -9.99 -10.99
CA ALA A 153 12.28 -11.04 -10.60
C ALA A 153 12.98 -12.42 -10.55
N GLY A 154 13.92 -12.67 -11.46
CA GLY A 154 14.74 -13.88 -11.50
C GLY A 154 15.62 -14.02 -10.26
N ASP A 155 16.25 -12.94 -9.80
CA ASP A 155 17.06 -12.93 -8.58
C ASP A 155 16.22 -13.31 -7.34
N ILE A 156 14.98 -12.81 -7.26
CA ILE A 156 14.06 -13.15 -6.18
C ILE A 156 13.66 -14.63 -6.25
N ARG A 157 13.30 -15.13 -7.43
CA ARG A 157 12.96 -16.55 -7.65
C ARG A 157 14.12 -17.46 -7.26
N HIS A 158 15.35 -17.10 -7.63
CA HIS A 158 16.56 -17.81 -7.24
C HIS A 158 16.75 -17.76 -5.72
N GLY A 159 16.61 -16.59 -5.10
CA GLY A 159 16.68 -16.42 -3.64
C GLY A 159 15.66 -17.28 -2.89
N VAL A 160 14.43 -17.42 -3.40
CA VAL A 160 13.40 -18.31 -2.84
C VAL A 160 13.82 -19.78 -2.87
N ALA A 161 14.56 -20.23 -3.88
CA ALA A 161 15.04 -21.61 -3.95
C ALA A 161 15.97 -21.99 -2.78
N PHE A 162 16.68 -21.01 -2.20
CA PHE A 162 17.55 -21.21 -1.03
C PHE A 162 16.94 -20.74 0.29
N GLY A 163 16.11 -19.70 0.24
CA GLY A 163 15.47 -19.07 1.39
C GLY A 163 14.16 -19.73 1.82
N GLY A 164 13.55 -20.53 0.94
CA GLY A 164 12.22 -21.09 1.15
C GLY A 164 11.14 -20.00 1.21
N CYS A 165 10.17 -20.18 2.12
CA CYS A 165 9.07 -19.24 2.32
C CYS A 165 9.39 -18.08 3.29
N GLU A 166 10.61 -18.00 3.83
CA GLU A 166 10.97 -16.97 4.81
C GLU A 166 11.43 -15.69 4.10
N ALA A 167 10.62 -14.64 4.19
CA ALA A 167 10.80 -13.42 3.43
C ALA A 167 12.09 -12.65 3.81
N ASN A 168 12.48 -12.64 5.08
CA ASN A 168 13.69 -11.92 5.51
C ASN A 168 14.97 -12.58 4.99
N ARG A 169 14.96 -13.90 4.83
CA ARG A 169 16.05 -14.69 4.27
C ARG A 169 16.17 -14.44 2.78
N VAL A 170 15.05 -14.46 2.05
CA VAL A 170 15.04 -14.09 0.62
C VAL A 170 15.52 -12.65 0.45
N LYS A 171 15.06 -11.72 1.29
CA LYS A 171 15.52 -10.33 1.35
C LYS A 171 17.03 -10.23 1.60
N SER A 172 17.57 -11.00 2.53
CA SER A 172 19.00 -10.99 2.85
C SER A 172 19.86 -11.55 1.71
N LEU A 173 19.37 -12.57 1.01
CA LEU A 173 20.08 -13.21 -0.10
C LEU A 173 20.06 -12.38 -1.39
N SER A 174 18.90 -11.80 -1.74
CA SER A 174 18.74 -11.02 -2.98
C SER A 174 18.95 -9.53 -2.80
N ARG A 175 18.98 -9.05 -1.55
CA ARG A 175 18.99 -7.62 -1.16
C ARG A 175 17.73 -6.84 -1.56
N VAL A 176 16.65 -7.50 -1.98
CA VAL A 176 15.40 -6.82 -2.37
C VAL A 176 14.90 -5.88 -1.26
N GLY A 177 14.65 -4.62 -1.59
CA GLY A 177 14.15 -3.62 -0.65
C GLY A 177 15.17 -3.15 0.41
N MET A 178 16.47 -3.40 0.23
CA MET A 178 17.52 -2.94 1.16
C MET A 178 18.17 -1.61 0.75
N GLY A 179 17.86 -1.10 -0.44
CA GLY A 179 18.43 0.16 -0.94
C GLY A 179 17.75 1.41 -0.39
N ARG A 180 18.02 2.59 -0.97
CA ARG A 180 17.57 3.88 -0.43
C ARG A 180 16.06 4.01 -0.16
N CYS A 181 15.21 3.36 -0.95
CA CYS A 181 13.76 3.36 -0.72
C CYS A 181 13.31 2.48 0.46
N GLN A 182 14.19 1.63 0.99
CA GLN A 182 13.91 0.66 2.06
C GLN A 182 12.71 -0.25 1.77
N GLY A 183 12.48 -0.60 0.50
CA GLY A 183 11.38 -1.48 0.09
C GLY A 183 10.01 -0.83 0.05
N ARG A 184 9.95 0.52 0.03
CA ARG A 184 8.70 1.27 -0.11
C ARG A 184 8.00 1.06 -1.46
N TYR A 185 8.77 0.79 -2.52
CA TYR A 185 8.30 0.61 -3.90
C TYR A 185 8.65 -0.79 -4.40
#